data_AF-A0A415G2I5-F1
#
_entry.id   AF-A0A415G2I5-F1
#
_cell.length_a   1.000
_cell.length_b   1.000
_cell.length_c   1.000
_cell.angle_alpha   90.00
_cell.angle_beta   90.00
_cell.angle_gamma   90.00
#
_symmetry.space_group_name_H-M   'P 1'
#
loop_
_entity.id
_entity.type
_entity.pdbx_description
1 polymer ?
#
loop_
_entity_poly.entity_id
_entity_poly.type
_entity_poly.pdbx_seq_one_letter_code
_entity_poly.pdbx_strand_id
1 'polypeptide(L)' 'MYYEKEILGIYFRKFTIDNNGRKIIYNIIDWVWMQSMDKEDSVNTLDFLLDGIGIKKEEIEQFIDWN' A
#
# COMPACT_ATOMS: atom_id res chain seq x y z
N MET A 1 -2.60 13.23 3.58
CA MET A 1 -3.71 12.82 2.69
C MET A 1 -3.50 13.07 1.19
N TYR A 2 -3.18 14.27 0.67
CA TYR A 2 -2.92 14.43 -0.78
C TYR A 2 -1.56 13.87 -1.24
N TYR A 3 -0.52 13.99 -0.40
CA TYR A 3 0.83 13.53 -0.72
C TYR A 3 1.00 12.00 -0.78
N GLU A 4 0.27 11.24 0.06
CA GLU A 4 0.36 9.76 0.10
C GLU A 4 -0.17 9.12 -1.19
N LYS A 5 -1.23 9.68 -1.79
CA LYS A 5 -1.81 9.14 -3.02
C LYS A 5 -0.91 9.32 -4.24
N GLU A 6 -0.06 10.35 -4.25
CA GLU A 6 0.85 10.63 -5.34
C GLU A 6 2.08 9.70 -5.32
N ILE A 7 2.62 9.40 -4.14
CA ILE A 7 3.70 8.41 -3.94
C ILE A 7 3.23 7.00 -4.34
N LEU A 8 2.05 6.58 -3.85
CA LEU A 8 1.42 5.33 -4.27
C LEU A 8 1.18 5.28 -5.78
N GLY A 9 0.78 6.40 -6.39
CA GLY A 9 0.58 6.51 -7.83
C GLY A 9 1.88 6.40 -8.66
N ILE A 10 3.04 6.73 -8.09
CA ILE A 10 4.36 6.52 -8.72
C ILE A 10 4.79 5.05 -8.56
N TYR A 11 4.57 4.45 -7.39
CA TYR A 11 4.87 3.04 -7.16
C TYR A 11 4.01 2.12 -8.04
N PHE A 12 2.69 2.33 -8.10
CA PHE A 12 1.82 1.51 -8.96
C PHE A 12 2.13 1.62 -10.45
N ARG A 13 2.77 2.71 -10.90
CA ARG A 13 3.21 2.84 -12.30
C ARG A 13 4.38 1.93 -12.66
N LYS A 14 5.14 1.42 -11.68
CA LYS A 14 6.21 0.45 -11.90
C LYS A 14 5.67 -0.97 -12.13
N PHE A 15 4.42 -1.23 -11.75
CA PHE A 15 3.79 -2.53 -11.89
C PHE A 15 2.89 -2.56 -13.12
N THR A 16 2.77 -3.72 -13.78
CA THR A 16 1.81 -4.00 -14.86
C THR A 16 0.37 -4.15 -14.35
N ILE A 17 0.06 -3.55 -13.20
CA ILE A 17 -1.25 -3.62 -12.57
C ILE A 17 -2.20 -2.68 -13.32
N ASP A 18 -3.30 -3.24 -13.82
CA ASP A 18 -4.32 -2.47 -14.51
C ASP A 18 -5.04 -1.48 -13.56
N ASN A 19 -5.96 -0.69 -14.10
CA ASN A 19 -6.68 0.30 -13.30
C ASN A 19 -7.59 -0.35 -12.22
N ASN A 20 -8.08 -1.56 -12.45
CA ASN A 20 -8.95 -2.26 -11.49
C ASN A 20 -8.12 -2.83 -10.34
N GLY A 21 -6.99 -3.45 -10.64
CA GLY A 21 -6.03 -3.92 -9.64
C GLY A 21 -5.55 -2.77 -8.76
N ARG A 22 -5.26 -1.60 -9.33
CA ARG A 22 -4.90 -0.40 -8.56
C ARG A 22 -6.00 0.02 -7.58
N LYS A 23 -7.27 0.04 -8.01
CA LYS A 23 -8.41 0.36 -7.14
C LYS A 23 -8.56 -0.62 -5.98
N ILE A 24 -8.36 -1.92 -6.24
CA ILE A 24 -8.43 -2.96 -5.20
C ILE A 24 -7.33 -2.71 -4.15
N ILE A 25 -6.11 -2.43 -4.59
CA ILE A 25 -4.99 -2.19 -3.66
C ILE A 25 -5.23 -0.93 -2.84
N TYR A 26 -5.74 0.16 -3.45
CA TYR A 26 -6.13 1.35 -2.69
C TYR A 26 -7.19 1.04 -1.63
N ASN A 27 -8.20 0.23 -1.95
CA ASN A 27 -9.22 -0.16 -0.96
C ASN A 27 -8.62 -0.99 0.19
N ILE A 28 -7.66 -1.87 -0.10
CA ILE A 28 -6.95 -2.66 0.93
C ILE A 28 -6.15 -1.74 1.85
N ILE A 29 -5.38 -0.81 1.27
CA ILE A 29 -4.59 0.16 2.03
C ILE A 29 -5.50 1.03 2.90
N ASP A 30 -6.58 1.58 2.33
CA ASP A 30 -7.55 2.38 3.06
C ASP A 30 -8.19 1.56 4.20
N TRP A 31 -8.50 0.28 3.97
CA TRP A 31 -9.07 -0.60 5.01
C TRP A 31 -8.08 -0.84 6.16
N VAL A 32 -6.79 -1.08 5.86
CA VAL A 32 -5.75 -1.23 6.88
C VAL A 32 -5.63 0.04 7.72
N TRP A 33 -5.71 1.23 7.12
CA TRP A 33 -5.69 2.50 7.88
C TRP A 33 -6.90 2.78 8.72
N MET A 34 -8.05 2.22 8.36
CA MET A 34 -9.22 2.27 9.24
C MET A 34 -9.03 1.39 10.48
N GLN A 35 -8.08 0.45 10.45
CA GLN A 35 -7.71 -0.32 11.63
C GLN A 35 -6.71 0.51 12.45
N SER A 36 -6.95 0.66 13.75
CA SER A 36 -6.02 1.35 14.66
C SER A 36 -4.80 0.48 15.00
N MET A 37 -4.17 -0.09 13.96
CA MET A 37 -2.96 -0.90 14.04
C MET A 37 -1.73 -0.01 14.20
N ASP A 38 -0.71 -0.52 14.87
CA ASP A 38 0.60 0.15 14.84
C ASP A 38 1.29 -0.04 13.48
N LYS A 39 2.44 0.61 13.31
CA LYS A 39 3.21 0.56 12.06
C LYS A 39 3.58 -0.87 11.67
N GLU A 40 4.07 -1.67 12.61
CA GLU A 40 4.58 -3.01 12.34
C GLU A 40 3.44 -3.93 11.90
N ASP A 41 2.33 -3.90 12.65
CA ASP A 41 1.12 -4.66 12.33
C ASP A 41 0.54 -4.25 10.98
N SER A 42 0.52 -2.96 10.68
CA SER A 42 0.02 -2.46 9.39
C SER A 42 0.88 -2.91 8.22
N VAL A 43 2.22 -2.81 8.34
CA VAL A 43 3.16 -3.25 7.29
C VAL A 43 3.06 -4.76 7.09
N ASN A 44 3.04 -5.55 8.16
CA ASN A 44 2.90 -7.01 8.09
C ASN A 44 1.56 -7.42 7.45
N THR A 45 0.48 -6.72 7.78
CA THR A 45 -0.85 -6.97 7.19
C THR A 45 -0.84 -6.66 5.69
N LEU A 46 -0.25 -5.53 5.28
CA LEU A 46 -0.14 -5.18 3.86
C LEU A 46 0.77 -6.15 3.10
N ASP A 47 1.89 -6.57 3.68
CA ASP A 47 2.80 -7.56 3.08
C ASP A 47 2.06 -8.88 2.80
N PHE A 48 1.24 -9.35 3.75
CA PHE A 48 0.41 -10.54 3.57
C PHE A 48 -0.70 -10.35 2.51
N LEU A 49 -1.43 -9.24 2.56
CA LEU A 49 -2.57 -9.00 1.66
C LEU A 49 -2.14 -8.70 0.22
N LEU A 50 -0.94 -8.16 0.04
CA LEU A 50 -0.37 -7.79 -1.25
C LEU A 50 0.67 -8.81 -1.75
N ASP A 51 0.80 -9.95 -1.08
CA ASP A 51 1.70 -11.02 -1.50
C ASP A 51 1.38 -11.47 -2.94
N GLY A 52 2.44 -11.76 -3.71
CA GLY A 52 2.34 -12.21 -5.10
C GLY A 52 2.08 -11.12 -6.15
N ILE A 53 1.88 -9.85 -5.77
CA ILE A 53 1.71 -8.75 -6.74
C ILE A 53 3.03 -8.05 -7.12
N GLY A 54 4.14 -8.50 -6.54
CA GLY A 54 5.49 -8.04 -6.84
C GLY A 54 5.97 -6.84 -6.01
N ILE A 55 5.17 -6.39 -5.04
CA ILE A 55 5.55 -5.33 -4.10
C ILE A 55 6.31 -5.99 -2.95
N LYS A 56 7.48 -5.45 -2.60
CA LYS A 56 8.24 -5.92 -1.44
C LYS A 56 7.84 -5.19 -0.17
N LYS A 57 8.03 -5.83 0.98
CA LYS A 57 7.82 -5.24 2.30
C LYS A 57 8.51 -3.88 2.48
N GLU A 58 9.75 -3.73 2.00
CA GLU A 58 10.49 -2.46 2.11
C GLU A 58 9.89 -1.34 1.26
N GLU A 59 9.13 -1.68 0.22
CA GLU A 59 8.39 -0.72 -0.59
C GLU A 59 7.08 -0.33 0.11
N ILE A 60 6.43 -1.26 0.81
CA ILE A 60 5.23 -1.01 1.62
C ILE A 60 5.54 -0.04 2.76
N GLU A 61 6.69 -0.20 3.42
CA GLU A 61 7.14 0.71 4.48
C GLU A 61 7.26 2.17 4.00
N GLN A 62 7.46 2.39 2.70
CA GLN A 62 7.59 3.71 2.08
C GLN A 62 6.27 4.29 1.55
N PHE A 63 5.16 3.54 1.61
CA PHE A 63 3.88 4.05 1.16
C PHE A 63 3.41 5.27 1.96
N ILE A 64 3.89 5.40 3.20
CA ILE A 64 3.42 6.40 4.17
C ILE A 64 4.58 7.06 4.91
N ASP A 65 4.39 8.34 5.17
CA ASP A 65 5.17 9.06 6.18
C ASP A 65 4.57 8.75 7.55
N TRP A 66 5.26 7.90 8.32
CA TRP A 66 4.81 7.39 9.61
C TRP A 66 5.03 8.39 10.77
N ASN A 67 5.36 9.65 10.46
CA ASN A 67 5.60 10.74 11.42
C ASN A 67 4.35 11.59 11.69
#